data_AF-A0A915NFN6-F1
#
_entry.id   AF-A0A915NFN6-F1
#
_cell.length_a   1.000
_cell.length_b   1.000
_cell.length_c   1.000
_cell.angle_alpha   90.00
_cell.angle_beta   90.00
_cell.angle_gamma   90.00
#
_symmetry.space_group_name_H-M   'P 1'
#
loop_
_entity.id
_entity.type
_entity.pdbx_description
1 polymer ?
#
loop_
_entity_poly.entity_id
_entity_poly.type
_entity_poly.pdbx_seq_one_letter_code
_entity_poly.pdbx_strand_id
1 'polypeptide(L)'
;MFVPSSSSNHSPIFANSSSGPNSDFVVSATVCPSITAVQQAKLCQKRCLQWRDIFSERIYLVCNQIHPGMGLEKDAHQYISEILARVLYEILEQAPTNPEDLLQKVKATFPLALGNFVAKETRDSVQNFFLKRLNQSKSKEVKSLAALYRKIYNVSKEHLGQKLDEKTVSQLMHVLEYILHDLLNWTGTYVNKLLDESSTISLFGLRTALNADRGLADLLEILYGNEEELSLAGVFTNTTQSSPAAHT
;
A
#
# COMPACT_ATOMS: atom_id res chain seq x y z
N MET A 1 -1.27 -68.60 23.36
CA MET A 1 -0.46 -68.62 22.14
C MET A 1 -1.41 -68.85 20.97
N PHE A 2 -1.47 -67.88 20.06
CA PHE A 2 -2.27 -67.83 18.82
C PHE A 2 -1.66 -68.74 17.74
N VAL A 3 -2.48 -69.42 16.91
CA VAL A 3 -2.92 -69.12 15.51
C VAL A 3 -3.91 -70.27 15.07
N PRO A 4 -4.54 -70.37 13.86
CA PRO A 4 -4.89 -69.42 12.77
C PRO A 4 -6.31 -69.63 12.12
N SER A 5 -6.56 -68.88 11.01
CA SER A 5 -7.46 -69.14 9.84
C SER A 5 -8.77 -68.32 9.84
N SER A 6 -9.25 -67.67 8.77
CA SER A 6 -9.13 -67.95 7.32
C SER A 6 -9.60 -66.77 6.42
N SER A 7 -8.87 -66.54 5.32
CA SER A 7 -9.27 -66.24 3.92
C SER A 7 -10.55 -65.42 3.60
N SER A 8 -10.43 -64.34 2.81
CA SER A 8 -10.68 -64.38 1.34
C SER A 8 -10.66 -63.00 0.66
N ASN A 9 -10.12 -62.99 -0.56
CA ASN A 9 -9.99 -61.88 -1.52
C ASN A 9 -11.33 -61.50 -2.19
N HIS A 10 -11.44 -60.25 -2.69
CA HIS A 10 -11.66 -59.91 -4.11
C HIS A 10 -12.27 -58.49 -4.32
N SER A 11 -11.78 -57.81 -5.35
CA SER A 11 -12.43 -56.70 -6.11
C SER A 11 -12.29 -57.06 -7.61
N PRO A 12 -12.81 -56.31 -8.60
CA PRO A 12 -14.05 -55.53 -8.77
C PRO A 12 -14.85 -56.01 -10.04
N ILE A 13 -16.04 -55.45 -10.33
CA ILE A 13 -16.73 -55.64 -11.63
C ILE A 13 -17.32 -54.31 -12.14
N PHE A 14 -16.95 -53.94 -13.36
CA PHE A 14 -17.55 -52.89 -14.20
C PHE A 14 -18.86 -53.38 -14.85
N ALA A 15 -19.86 -52.51 -15.00
CA ALA A 15 -20.85 -52.58 -16.07
C ALA A 15 -21.33 -51.18 -16.44
N ASN A 16 -21.41 -50.94 -17.74
CA ASN A 16 -21.66 -49.67 -18.44
C ASN A 16 -23.04 -49.71 -19.14
N SER A 17 -23.45 -48.56 -19.72
CA SER A 17 -24.55 -48.31 -20.70
C SER A 17 -25.91 -47.83 -20.12
N SER A 18 -26.72 -46.94 -20.74
CA SER A 18 -26.60 -45.74 -21.61
C SER A 18 -28.03 -45.26 -21.98
N SER A 19 -28.19 -43.97 -22.37
CA SER A 19 -29.35 -43.29 -23.06
C SER A 19 -30.55 -42.85 -22.17
N GLY A 20 -30.92 -41.56 -22.04
CA GLY A 20 -31.48 -40.59 -23.02
C GLY A 20 -32.26 -39.46 -22.28
N PRO A 21 -32.78 -38.39 -22.92
CA PRO A 21 -32.41 -36.98 -22.60
C PRO A 21 -33.53 -36.04 -22.06
N ASN A 22 -33.11 -34.80 -21.75
CA ASN A 22 -33.85 -33.52 -21.62
C ASN A 22 -34.40 -33.11 -20.22
N SER A 23 -33.78 -32.11 -19.60
CA SER A 23 -34.15 -30.70 -19.80
C SER A 23 -33.34 -29.78 -18.86
N ASP A 24 -32.70 -28.81 -19.49
CA ASP A 24 -31.84 -27.80 -18.90
C ASP A 24 -32.65 -26.77 -18.10
N PHE A 25 -32.24 -26.55 -16.85
CA PHE A 25 -32.31 -25.23 -16.22
C PHE A 25 -31.09 -25.05 -15.32
N VAL A 26 -29.91 -24.94 -15.96
CA VAL A 26 -28.73 -24.43 -15.28
C VAL A 26 -28.79 -22.91 -15.34
N VAL A 27 -29.08 -22.29 -14.20
CA VAL A 27 -28.92 -20.85 -14.01
C VAL A 27 -27.48 -20.51 -14.35
N SER A 28 -27.29 -19.86 -15.50
CA SER A 28 -26.02 -19.32 -15.94
C SER A 28 -25.61 -18.24 -14.93
N ALA A 29 -24.76 -18.61 -13.98
CA ALA A 29 -23.97 -17.64 -13.23
C ALA A 29 -23.06 -16.97 -14.26
N THR A 30 -23.40 -15.75 -14.64
CA THR A 30 -22.56 -14.88 -15.45
C THR A 30 -21.18 -14.81 -14.81
N VAL A 31 -20.24 -15.53 -15.42
CA VAL A 31 -18.81 -15.47 -15.12
C VAL A 31 -18.39 -14.02 -15.38
N CYS A 32 -18.05 -13.29 -14.31
CA CYS A 32 -17.38 -12.00 -14.45
C CYS A 32 -16.06 -12.22 -15.22
N PRO A 33 -15.78 -11.45 -16.29
CA PRO A 33 -14.51 -11.57 -16.98
C PRO A 33 -13.37 -11.17 -16.03
N SER A 34 -12.43 -12.09 -15.81
CA SER A 34 -11.22 -11.86 -15.04
C SER A 34 -10.45 -10.67 -15.64
N ILE A 35 -10.35 -9.59 -14.88
CA ILE A 35 -9.57 -8.41 -15.23
C ILE A 35 -8.11 -8.87 -15.43
N THR A 36 -7.50 -8.50 -16.57
CA THR A 36 -6.09 -8.82 -16.82
C THR A 36 -5.20 -7.97 -15.91
N ALA A 37 -4.01 -8.45 -15.51
CA ALA A 37 -3.06 -7.69 -14.66
C ALA A 37 -2.80 -6.25 -15.17
N VAL A 38 -2.71 -6.06 -16.48
CA VAL A 38 -2.58 -4.74 -17.12
C VAL A 38 -3.78 -3.83 -16.88
N GLN A 39 -5.00 -4.37 -16.86
CA GLN A 39 -6.20 -3.60 -16.55
C GLN A 39 -6.27 -3.26 -15.06
N GLN A 40 -5.81 -4.17 -14.19
CA GLN A 40 -5.74 -3.92 -12.76
C GLN A 40 -4.71 -2.82 -12.43
N ALA A 41 -3.53 -2.84 -13.04
CA ALA A 41 -2.53 -1.78 -12.91
C ALA A 41 -3.06 -0.40 -13.34
N LYS A 42 -3.79 -0.34 -14.47
CA LYS A 42 -4.44 0.91 -14.93
C LYS A 42 -5.51 1.41 -13.96
N LEU A 43 -6.27 0.52 -13.34
CA LEU A 43 -7.26 0.88 -12.33
C LEU A 43 -6.58 1.40 -11.05
N CYS A 44 -5.54 0.71 -10.58
CA CYS A 44 -4.70 1.14 -9.46
C CYS A 44 -4.16 2.55 -9.71
N GLN A 45 -3.50 2.78 -10.84
CA GLN A 45 -2.95 4.09 -11.20
C GLN A 45 -4.03 5.18 -11.21
N LYS A 46 -5.20 4.90 -11.81
CA LYS A 46 -6.32 5.85 -11.85
C LYS A 46 -6.82 6.19 -10.44
N ARG A 47 -6.99 5.20 -9.56
CA ARG A 47 -7.45 5.43 -8.18
C ARG A 47 -6.40 6.16 -7.35
N CYS A 48 -5.13 5.79 -7.48
CA CYS A 48 -4.02 6.47 -6.80
C CYS A 48 -3.96 7.96 -7.17
N LEU A 49 -4.12 8.30 -8.46
CA LEU A 49 -4.19 9.70 -8.91
C LEU A 49 -5.39 10.46 -8.34
N GLN A 50 -6.55 9.80 -8.21
CA GLN A 50 -7.74 10.39 -7.61
C GLN A 50 -7.59 10.61 -6.10
N TRP A 51 -6.85 9.73 -5.42
CA TRP A 51 -6.77 9.72 -3.97
C TRP A 51 -5.56 10.47 -3.41
N ARG A 52 -4.54 10.76 -4.22
CA ARG A 52 -3.33 11.47 -3.74
C ARG A 52 -3.69 12.74 -2.95
N ASP A 53 -4.57 13.58 -3.48
CA ASP A 53 -4.86 14.90 -2.91
C ASP A 53 -5.52 14.83 -1.52
N ILE A 54 -6.00 13.66 -1.07
CA ILE A 54 -6.55 13.51 0.28
C ILE A 54 -5.49 13.71 1.36
N PHE A 55 -4.23 13.36 1.07
CA PHE A 55 -3.09 13.38 2.01
C PHE A 55 -2.34 14.72 2.06
N SER A 56 -2.58 15.61 1.09
CA SER A 56 -1.74 16.80 0.86
C SER A 56 -1.48 17.64 2.11
N GLU A 57 -2.53 18.01 2.85
CA GLU A 57 -2.41 18.83 4.06
C GLU A 57 -1.64 18.09 5.16
N ARG A 58 -1.90 16.78 5.31
CA ARG A 58 -1.31 15.98 6.38
C ARG A 58 0.19 15.79 6.18
N ILE A 59 0.64 15.60 4.94
CA ILE A 59 2.07 15.47 4.60
C ILE A 59 2.86 16.70 5.09
N TYR A 60 2.41 17.91 4.78
CA TYR A 60 3.09 19.13 5.23
C TYR A 60 3.11 19.26 6.76
N LEU A 61 1.99 18.93 7.42
CA LEU A 61 1.91 19.01 8.87
C LEU A 61 2.87 18.02 9.54
N VAL A 62 2.89 16.76 9.10
CA VAL A 62 3.78 15.73 9.65
C VAL A 62 5.24 16.07 9.34
N CYS A 63 5.55 16.57 8.15
CA CYS A 63 6.91 17.01 7.80
C CYS A 63 7.41 18.09 8.76
N ASN A 64 6.60 19.11 9.04
CA ASN A 64 6.98 20.18 9.96
C ASN A 64 6.96 19.74 11.44
N GLN A 65 6.24 18.67 11.79
CA GLN A 65 6.29 18.08 13.13
C GLN A 65 7.59 17.32 13.37
N ILE A 66 8.04 16.52 12.39
CA ILE A 66 9.23 15.68 12.50
C ILE A 66 10.50 16.52 12.28
N HIS A 67 10.49 17.40 11.27
CA HIS A 67 11.63 18.24 10.87
C HIS A 67 11.22 19.72 10.77
N PRO A 68 11.13 20.44 11.90
CA PRO A 68 10.73 21.85 11.90
C PRO A 68 11.62 22.73 11.02
N GLY A 69 11.01 23.53 10.15
CA GLY A 69 11.73 24.43 9.23
C GLY A 69 12.26 23.77 7.96
N MET A 70 12.08 22.46 7.80
CA MET A 70 12.45 21.76 6.57
C MET A 70 11.44 22.06 5.44
N GLY A 71 11.96 22.50 4.30
CA GLY A 71 11.20 22.64 3.06
C GLY A 71 10.85 21.27 2.46
N LEU A 72 9.79 21.22 1.67
CA LEU A 72 9.39 20.04 0.92
C LEU A 72 9.03 20.48 -0.50
N GLU A 73 9.80 20.03 -1.49
CA GLU A 73 9.52 20.33 -2.89
C GLU A 73 8.18 19.74 -3.32
N LYS A 74 7.53 20.40 -4.29
CA LYS A 74 6.23 19.98 -4.81
C LYS A 74 6.28 18.55 -5.38
N ASP A 75 7.32 18.20 -6.11
CA ASP A 75 7.41 16.88 -6.75
C ASP A 75 7.70 15.78 -5.71
N ALA A 76 8.49 16.09 -4.67
CA ALA A 76 8.68 15.21 -3.52
C ALA A 76 7.37 14.99 -2.76
N HIS A 77 6.62 16.07 -2.49
CA HIS A 77 5.30 16.01 -1.87
C HIS A 77 4.34 15.13 -2.67
N GLN A 78 4.28 15.30 -3.99
CA GLN A 78 3.44 14.50 -4.87
C GLN A 78 3.84 13.03 -4.84
N TYR A 79 5.14 12.71 -4.82
CA TYR A 79 5.62 11.34 -4.77
C TYR A 79 5.24 10.65 -3.44
N ILE A 80 5.41 11.31 -2.29
CA ILE A 80 4.93 10.80 -0.99
C ILE A 80 3.42 10.56 -1.03
N SER A 81 2.68 11.50 -1.61
CA SER A 81 1.24 11.41 -1.75
C SER A 81 0.79 10.23 -2.61
N GLU A 82 1.57 9.89 -3.64
CA GLU A 82 1.35 8.74 -4.51
C GLU A 82 1.61 7.43 -3.79
N ILE A 83 2.70 7.35 -3.00
CA ILE A 83 3.03 6.17 -2.18
C ILE A 83 1.89 5.88 -1.20
N LEU A 84 1.41 6.89 -0.47
CA LEU A 84 0.29 6.72 0.48
C LEU A 84 -1.01 6.28 -0.21
N ALA A 85 -1.29 6.82 -1.41
CA ALA A 85 -2.46 6.43 -2.18
C ALA A 85 -2.36 4.98 -2.67
N ARG A 86 -1.17 4.51 -3.07
CA ARG A 86 -0.90 3.11 -3.42
C ARG A 86 -1.07 2.19 -2.22
N VAL A 87 -0.49 2.52 -1.08
CA VAL A 87 -0.68 1.75 0.16
C VAL A 87 -2.18 1.61 0.50
N LEU A 88 -2.93 2.71 0.44
CA LEU A 88 -4.38 2.69 0.66
C LEU A 88 -5.10 1.79 -0.34
N TYR A 89 -4.74 1.88 -1.63
CA TYR A 89 -5.31 1.04 -2.68
C TYR A 89 -5.05 -0.43 -2.46
N GLU A 90 -3.79 -0.84 -2.29
CA GLU A 90 -3.42 -2.25 -2.14
C GLU A 90 -4.08 -2.90 -0.92
N ILE A 91 -4.23 -2.16 0.19
CA ILE A 91 -4.96 -2.66 1.35
C ILE A 91 -6.46 -2.80 1.06
N LEU A 92 -7.08 -1.84 0.38
CA LEU A 92 -8.51 -1.87 0.09
C LEU A 92 -8.89 -2.87 -1.01
N GLU A 93 -8.01 -3.12 -1.97
CA GLU A 93 -8.20 -4.12 -3.02
C GLU A 93 -8.34 -5.53 -2.42
N GLN A 94 -7.72 -5.77 -1.27
CA GLN A 94 -7.85 -7.01 -0.50
C GLN A 94 -9.18 -7.14 0.25
N ALA A 95 -10.07 -6.14 0.13
CA ALA A 95 -11.41 -6.09 0.70
C ALA A 95 -11.50 -6.43 2.19
N PRO A 96 -10.79 -5.71 3.08
CA PRO A 96 -10.81 -5.98 4.51
C PRO A 96 -12.23 -5.79 5.07
N THR A 97 -12.66 -6.69 5.94
CA THR A 97 -14.04 -6.73 6.45
C THR A 97 -14.17 -6.32 7.91
N ASN A 98 -13.10 -6.45 8.69
CA ASN A 98 -13.09 -6.18 10.12
C ASN A 98 -11.67 -5.81 10.60
N PRO A 99 -11.51 -5.38 11.87
CA PRO A 99 -10.23 -4.89 12.37
C PRO A 99 -9.06 -5.89 12.29
N GLU A 100 -9.30 -7.17 12.61
CA GLU A 100 -8.21 -8.15 12.59
C GLU A 100 -7.88 -8.59 11.16
N ASP A 101 -8.91 -8.72 10.30
CA ASP A 101 -8.74 -9.01 8.88
C ASP A 101 -7.92 -7.91 8.19
N LEU A 102 -8.18 -6.63 8.49
CA LEU A 102 -7.35 -5.51 8.01
C LEU A 102 -5.86 -5.69 8.35
N LEU A 103 -5.54 -6.09 9.59
CA LEU A 103 -4.15 -6.31 10.00
C LEU A 103 -3.51 -7.50 9.25
N GLN A 104 -4.28 -8.52 8.91
CA GLN A 104 -3.80 -9.61 8.06
C GLN A 104 -3.58 -9.13 6.62
N LYS A 105 -4.45 -8.25 6.08
CA LYS A 105 -4.25 -7.64 4.76
C LYS A 105 -2.99 -6.76 4.73
N VAL A 106 -2.75 -5.98 5.78
CA VAL A 106 -1.50 -5.22 5.94
C VAL A 106 -0.28 -6.14 5.89
N LYS A 107 -0.31 -7.28 6.59
CA LYS A 107 0.82 -8.24 6.53
C LYS A 107 1.02 -8.86 5.15
N ALA A 108 -0.05 -9.00 4.37
CA ALA A 108 0.01 -9.53 3.01
C ALA A 108 0.47 -8.48 1.98
N THR A 109 0.19 -7.20 2.23
CA THR A 109 0.54 -6.08 1.33
C THR A 109 1.98 -5.58 1.53
N PHE A 110 2.58 -5.77 2.71
CA PHE A 110 3.88 -5.20 3.06
C PHE A 110 4.99 -6.26 3.09
N PRO A 111 6.28 -5.85 2.96
CA PRO A 111 7.41 -6.74 3.23
C PRO A 111 7.26 -7.40 4.61
N LEU A 112 7.56 -8.70 4.72
CA LEU A 112 7.20 -9.53 5.88
C LEU A 112 7.57 -8.91 7.24
N ALA A 113 8.78 -8.37 7.37
CA ALA A 113 9.24 -7.74 8.62
C ALA A 113 8.45 -6.46 8.93
N LEU A 114 8.30 -5.59 7.93
CA LEU A 114 7.56 -4.32 8.05
C LEU A 114 6.07 -4.57 8.31
N GLY A 115 5.43 -5.45 7.55
CA GLY A 115 4.02 -5.79 7.72
C GLY A 115 3.70 -6.36 9.10
N ASN A 116 4.57 -7.24 9.63
CA ASN A 116 4.41 -7.75 10.99
C ASN A 116 4.58 -6.66 12.05
N PHE A 117 5.56 -5.78 11.88
CA PHE A 117 5.81 -4.66 12.78
C PHE A 117 4.62 -3.69 12.80
N VAL A 118 4.22 -3.19 11.63
CA VAL A 118 3.11 -2.24 11.46
C VAL A 118 1.81 -2.82 11.98
N ALA A 119 1.51 -4.09 11.68
CA ALA A 119 0.30 -4.74 12.17
C ALA A 119 0.30 -4.91 13.70
N LYS A 120 1.47 -5.11 14.32
CA LYS A 120 1.62 -5.17 15.77
C LYS A 120 1.43 -3.78 16.39
N GLU A 121 2.18 -2.79 15.94
CA GLU A 121 2.09 -1.39 16.40
C GLU A 121 0.66 -0.86 16.29
N THR A 122 0.00 -1.14 15.17
CA THR A 122 -1.40 -0.75 14.94
C THR A 122 -2.31 -1.42 15.96
N ARG A 123 -2.17 -2.72 16.20
CA ARG A 123 -2.98 -3.43 17.20
C ARG A 123 -2.86 -2.80 18.59
N ASP A 124 -1.65 -2.39 18.96
CA ASP A 124 -1.33 -1.87 20.29
C ASP A 124 -1.70 -0.38 20.45
N SER A 125 -1.77 0.39 19.34
CA SER A 125 -1.89 1.86 19.36
C SER A 125 -3.29 2.44 19.08
N VAL A 126 -4.23 1.64 18.55
CA VAL A 126 -5.54 2.14 18.05
C VAL A 126 -6.40 2.79 19.13
N GLN A 127 -6.28 2.36 20.38
CA GLN A 127 -7.01 2.97 21.48
C GLN A 127 -6.52 4.40 21.75
N ASN A 128 -5.23 4.68 21.58
CA ASN A 128 -4.62 6.00 21.83
C ASN A 128 -4.78 6.98 20.67
N PHE A 129 -4.80 6.51 19.42
CA PHE A 129 -4.93 7.36 18.22
C PHE A 129 -6.26 8.11 18.17
N PHE A 130 -7.36 7.45 18.52
CA PHE A 130 -8.70 8.05 18.58
C PHE A 130 -8.93 8.88 19.85
N LEU A 131 -8.36 8.47 20.99
CA LEU A 131 -8.46 9.23 22.25
C LEU A 131 -7.67 10.56 22.18
N LYS A 132 -6.53 10.60 21.47
CA LYS A 132 -5.81 11.85 21.15
C LYS A 132 -6.65 12.82 20.31
N ARG A 133 -7.49 12.30 19.41
CA ARG A 133 -8.34 13.09 18.49
C ARG A 133 -9.52 13.77 19.18
N LEU A 134 -10.04 13.18 20.25
CA LEU A 134 -11.26 13.65 20.91
C LEU A 134 -11.00 14.61 22.08
N ASN A 135 -9.87 14.49 22.78
CA ASN A 135 -9.75 15.09 24.10
C ASN A 135 -8.92 16.38 24.20
N GLN A 136 -8.17 16.84 23.17
CA GLN A 136 -7.36 18.06 23.30
C GLN A 136 -7.22 18.90 22.00
N SER A 137 -7.58 20.20 22.12
CA SER A 137 -7.24 21.38 21.27
C SER A 137 -7.98 21.63 19.93
N LYS A 138 -8.32 22.90 19.69
CA LYS A 138 -8.79 23.48 18.40
C LYS A 138 -7.67 23.56 17.33
N SER A 139 -6.62 22.74 17.44
CA SER A 139 -5.40 22.85 16.63
C SER A 139 -5.64 22.46 15.17
N LYS A 140 -4.77 22.97 14.28
CA LYS A 140 -4.79 22.61 12.84
C LYS A 140 -4.57 21.10 12.63
N GLU A 141 -3.79 20.47 13.51
CA GLU A 141 -3.48 19.04 13.46
C GLU A 141 -4.71 18.15 13.63
N VAL A 142 -5.50 18.39 14.68
CA VAL A 142 -6.72 17.59 14.95
C VAL A 142 -7.74 17.76 13.83
N LYS A 143 -7.87 18.98 13.30
CA LYS A 143 -8.77 19.28 12.17
C LYS A 143 -8.34 18.56 10.90
N SER A 144 -7.05 18.58 10.57
CA SER A 144 -6.50 17.89 9.40
C SER A 144 -6.66 16.37 9.53
N LEU A 145 -6.37 15.80 10.70
CA LEU A 145 -6.56 14.36 10.95
C LEU A 145 -8.04 13.96 10.84
N ALA A 146 -8.96 14.79 11.35
CA ALA A 146 -10.38 14.56 11.23
C ALA A 146 -10.91 14.72 9.80
N ALA A 147 -10.32 15.62 9.00
CA ALA A 147 -10.61 15.74 7.58
C ALA A 147 -10.10 14.52 6.81
N LEU A 148 -8.87 14.09 7.05
CA LEU A 148 -8.28 12.92 6.42
C LEU A 148 -9.08 11.65 6.71
N TYR A 149 -9.48 11.44 7.97
CA TYR A 149 -10.36 10.33 8.34
C TYR A 149 -11.67 10.32 7.54
N ARG A 150 -12.34 11.47 7.41
CA ARG A 150 -13.59 11.56 6.63
C ARG A 150 -13.36 11.23 5.16
N LYS A 151 -12.24 11.69 4.59
CA LYS A 151 -11.86 11.37 3.20
C LYS A 151 -11.59 9.87 3.04
N ILE A 152 -10.81 9.26 3.92
CA ILE A 152 -10.51 7.83 3.88
C ILE A 152 -11.78 7.00 4.08
N TYR A 153 -12.64 7.35 5.05
CA TYR A 153 -13.93 6.69 5.23
C TYR A 153 -14.76 6.69 3.94
N ASN A 154 -14.85 7.84 3.26
CA ASN A 154 -15.61 7.97 2.01
C ASN A 154 -14.97 7.16 0.87
N VAL A 155 -13.66 7.24 0.72
CA VAL A 155 -12.91 6.50 -0.30
C VAL A 155 -13.04 4.98 -0.10
N SER A 156 -12.88 4.50 1.13
CA SER A 156 -13.07 3.08 1.48
C SER A 156 -14.49 2.63 1.18
N LYS A 157 -15.50 3.42 1.56
CA LYS A 157 -16.91 3.10 1.27
C LYS A 157 -17.20 3.03 -0.22
N GLU A 158 -16.69 4.00 -0.99
CA GLU A 158 -16.88 4.07 -2.44
C GLU A 158 -16.20 2.89 -3.14
N HIS A 159 -14.97 2.56 -2.76
CA HIS A 159 -14.19 1.51 -3.39
C HIS A 159 -14.72 0.11 -3.04
N LEU A 160 -15.06 -0.15 -1.79
CA LEU A 160 -15.55 -1.46 -1.34
C LEU A 160 -17.03 -1.70 -1.63
N GLY A 161 -17.79 -0.64 -1.92
CA GLY A 161 -19.26 -0.71 -2.02
C GLY A 161 -19.97 -0.92 -0.68
N GLN A 162 -19.24 -1.03 0.43
CA GLN A 162 -19.75 -1.23 1.79
C GLN A 162 -19.04 -0.36 2.82
N LYS A 163 -19.69 -0.15 3.97
CA LYS A 163 -19.12 0.63 5.07
C LYS A 163 -18.20 -0.25 5.92
N LEU A 164 -16.99 0.23 6.17
CA LEU A 164 -16.13 -0.30 7.23
C LEU A 164 -16.57 0.26 8.59
N ASP A 165 -16.44 -0.54 9.64
CA ASP A 165 -16.66 -0.08 11.01
C ASP A 165 -15.60 0.96 11.42
N GLU A 166 -15.92 1.76 12.43
CA GLU A 166 -15.06 2.87 12.85
C GLU A 166 -13.66 2.40 13.28
N LYS A 167 -13.55 1.24 13.95
CA LYS A 167 -12.27 0.70 14.42
C LYS A 167 -11.40 0.25 13.25
N THR A 168 -11.97 -0.38 12.24
CA THR A 168 -11.25 -0.74 11.01
C THR A 168 -10.72 0.50 10.29
N VAL A 169 -11.55 1.54 10.11
CA VAL A 169 -11.07 2.80 9.50
C VAL A 169 -9.99 3.48 10.34
N SER A 170 -10.09 3.36 11.68
CA SER A 170 -9.08 3.89 12.60
C SER A 170 -7.73 3.20 12.45
N GLN A 171 -7.73 1.88 12.29
CA GLN A 171 -6.52 1.10 12.04
C GLN A 171 -5.92 1.42 10.69
N LEU A 172 -6.74 1.52 9.64
CA LEU A 172 -6.29 1.90 8.30
C LEU A 172 -5.60 3.27 8.32
N MET A 173 -6.22 4.24 9.00
CA MET A 173 -5.62 5.56 9.24
C MET A 173 -4.27 5.47 9.97
N HIS A 174 -4.18 4.65 11.02
CA HIS A 174 -2.94 4.50 11.78
C HIS A 174 -1.82 3.90 10.94
N VAL A 175 -2.11 2.90 10.11
CA VAL A 175 -1.15 2.32 9.14
C VAL A 175 -0.62 3.40 8.20
N LEU A 176 -1.51 4.21 7.62
CA LEU A 176 -1.12 5.28 6.69
C LEU A 176 -0.28 6.38 7.37
N GLU A 177 -0.65 6.74 8.60
CA GLU A 177 0.12 7.70 9.41
C GLU A 177 1.50 7.18 9.78
N TYR A 178 1.59 5.88 10.12
CA TYR A 178 2.87 5.23 10.40
C TYR A 178 3.79 5.33 9.18
N ILE A 179 3.30 4.95 8.00
CA ILE A 179 4.10 4.99 6.77
C ILE A 179 4.49 6.42 6.40
N LEU A 180 3.56 7.38 6.50
CA LEU A 180 3.90 8.79 6.28
C LEU A 180 5.02 9.27 7.23
N HIS A 181 4.90 8.93 8.52
CA HIS A 181 5.91 9.28 9.51
C HIS A 181 7.26 8.65 9.17
N ASP A 182 7.29 7.36 8.81
CA ASP A 182 8.54 6.64 8.51
C ASP A 182 9.24 7.20 7.26
N LEU A 183 8.48 7.45 6.18
CA LEU A 183 8.98 8.09 4.96
C LEU A 183 9.64 9.44 5.24
N LEU A 184 8.96 10.31 5.98
CA LEU A 184 9.44 11.67 6.29
C LEU A 184 10.58 11.66 7.31
N ASN A 185 10.50 10.81 8.34
CA ASN A 185 11.52 10.69 9.37
C ASN A 185 12.84 10.21 8.77
N TRP A 186 12.79 9.12 8.00
CA TRP A 186 13.97 8.60 7.32
C TRP A 186 14.55 9.62 6.34
N THR A 187 13.70 10.15 5.44
CA THR A 187 14.16 11.06 4.38
C THR A 187 14.74 12.35 4.93
N GLY A 188 14.05 13.03 5.84
CA GLY A 188 14.57 14.29 6.40
C GLY A 188 15.86 14.07 7.19
N THR A 189 15.99 12.94 7.90
CA THR A 189 17.24 12.57 8.57
C THR A 189 18.37 12.31 7.58
N TYR A 190 18.07 11.61 6.49
CA TYR A 190 19.03 11.30 5.42
C TYR A 190 19.52 12.58 4.74
N VAL A 191 18.60 13.44 4.29
CA VAL A 191 18.90 14.71 3.62
C VAL A 191 19.74 15.61 4.53
N ASN A 192 19.34 15.77 5.81
CA ASN A 192 20.07 16.60 6.76
C ASN A 192 21.49 16.12 7.05
N LYS A 193 21.73 14.80 7.06
CA LYS A 193 23.02 14.24 7.46
C LYS A 193 23.98 13.98 6.31
N LEU A 194 23.44 13.62 5.14
CA LEU A 194 24.24 13.05 4.05
C LEU A 194 24.26 13.90 2.80
N LEU A 195 23.32 14.84 2.65
CA LEU A 195 23.28 15.73 1.49
C LEU A 195 23.76 17.15 1.80
N ASP A 196 23.92 17.53 3.09
CA ASP A 196 24.56 18.73 3.69
C ASP A 196 24.37 20.11 2.97
N GLU A 197 23.47 20.19 2.00
CA GLU A 197 23.36 21.30 1.05
C GLU A 197 21.95 21.91 0.99
N SER A 198 20.94 21.32 1.64
CA SER A 198 19.63 21.99 1.78
C SER A 198 18.80 21.48 2.95
N SER A 199 18.17 22.40 3.68
CA SER A 199 17.06 22.10 4.59
C SER A 199 15.77 21.81 3.82
N THR A 200 15.84 21.22 2.63
CA THR A 200 14.68 20.96 1.75
C THR A 200 14.72 19.54 1.21
N ILE A 201 13.63 18.81 1.38
CA ILE A 201 13.46 17.49 0.76
C ILE A 201 13.13 17.70 -0.72
N SER A 202 14.11 17.46 -1.58
CA SER A 202 13.93 17.37 -3.04
C SER A 202 13.44 15.99 -3.48
N LEU A 203 12.89 15.88 -4.70
CA LEU A 203 12.49 14.56 -5.22
C LEU A 203 13.68 13.59 -5.31
N PHE A 204 14.84 14.11 -5.72
CA PHE A 204 16.08 13.32 -5.78
C PHE A 204 16.53 12.86 -4.39
N GLY A 205 16.53 13.76 -3.41
CA GLY A 205 16.89 13.43 -2.03
C GLY A 205 15.95 12.40 -1.42
N LEU A 206 14.64 12.54 -1.66
CA LEU A 206 13.62 11.58 -1.25
C LEU A 206 13.87 10.20 -1.85
N ARG A 207 14.00 10.07 -3.17
CA ARG A 207 14.21 8.77 -3.83
C ARG A 207 15.51 8.11 -3.38
N THR A 208 16.59 8.87 -3.28
CA THR A 208 17.88 8.37 -2.82
C THR A 208 17.79 7.86 -1.38
N ALA A 209 17.14 8.61 -0.49
CA ALA A 209 16.93 8.20 0.89
C ALA A 209 16.11 6.91 0.97
N LEU A 210 14.95 6.85 0.30
CA LEU A 210 14.06 5.69 0.34
C LEU A 210 14.74 4.43 -0.19
N ASN A 211 15.55 4.53 -1.25
CA ASN A 211 16.31 3.40 -1.79
C ASN A 211 17.46 2.94 -0.86
N ALA A 212 17.92 3.81 0.05
CA ALA A 212 18.94 3.47 1.04
C ALA A 212 18.37 2.75 2.28
N ASP A 213 17.06 2.82 2.51
CA ASP A 213 16.39 2.02 3.54
C ASP A 213 15.82 0.73 2.95
N ARG A 214 16.25 -0.42 3.47
CA ARG A 214 15.84 -1.71 2.91
C ARG A 214 14.34 -1.98 3.07
N GLY A 215 13.73 -1.59 4.20
CA GLY A 215 12.31 -1.84 4.43
C GLY A 215 11.40 -1.01 3.53
N LEU A 216 11.76 0.26 3.33
CA LEU A 216 11.05 1.18 2.44
C LEU A 216 11.32 0.85 0.97
N ALA A 217 12.55 0.47 0.60
CA ALA A 217 12.87 0.00 -0.75
C ALA A 217 12.06 -1.26 -1.11
N ASP A 218 12.05 -2.28 -0.23
CA ASP A 218 11.25 -3.49 -0.44
C ASP A 218 9.74 -3.17 -0.52
N LEU A 219 9.25 -2.19 0.26
CA LEU A 219 7.86 -1.74 0.18
C LEU A 219 7.56 -1.08 -1.18
N LEU A 220 8.43 -0.21 -1.67
CA LEU A 220 8.26 0.44 -2.97
C LEU A 220 8.30 -0.60 -4.11
N GLU A 221 9.19 -1.58 -4.04
CA GLU A 221 9.24 -2.67 -5.01
C GLU A 221 7.90 -3.43 -5.08
N ILE A 222 7.28 -3.71 -3.93
CA ILE A 222 5.96 -4.37 -3.88
C ILE A 222 4.85 -3.45 -4.44
N LEU A 223 4.86 -2.16 -4.09
CA LEU A 223 3.80 -1.22 -4.48
C LEU A 223 3.81 -0.83 -5.96
N TYR A 224 4.99 -0.80 -6.59
CA TYR A 224 5.16 -0.37 -7.97
C TYR A 224 5.49 -1.54 -8.90
N GLY A 225 5.84 -2.71 -8.37
CA GLY A 225 6.42 -3.80 -9.15
C GLY A 225 7.62 -3.32 -9.97
N ASN A 226 7.85 -3.97 -11.12
CA ASN A 226 8.90 -3.56 -12.06
C ASN A 226 8.52 -2.32 -12.90
N GLU A 227 7.45 -1.57 -12.56
CA GLU A 227 7.04 -0.40 -13.35
C GLU A 227 8.02 0.78 -13.23
N GLU A 228 8.78 0.89 -12.13
CA GLU A 228 9.77 1.98 -11.95
C GLU A 228 11.14 1.72 -12.59
N GLU A 229 11.51 0.46 -12.86
CA GLU A 229 12.79 0.12 -13.51
C GLU A 229 12.86 0.69 -14.94
N LEU A 230 11.70 0.93 -15.57
CA LEU A 230 11.56 1.62 -16.86
C LEU A 230 11.76 3.14 -16.78
N SER A 231 11.69 3.75 -15.59
CA SER A 231 11.78 5.20 -15.40
C SER A 231 13.17 5.68 -14.95
N LEU A 232 13.92 4.86 -14.20
CA LEU A 232 15.28 5.19 -13.78
C LEU A 232 16.32 5.00 -14.90
N ALA A 233 16.09 4.10 -15.85
CA ALA A 233 16.97 3.90 -17.01
C ALA A 233 17.04 5.14 -17.94
N GLY A 234 16.08 6.06 -17.85
CA GLY A 234 16.05 7.30 -18.64
C GLY A 234 16.85 8.46 -18.06
N VAL A 235 17.29 8.40 -16.80
CA VAL A 235 17.97 9.53 -16.14
C VAL A 235 19.50 9.46 -16.28
N PHE A 236 20.07 8.29 -16.52
CA PHE A 236 21.54 8.11 -16.59
C PHE A 236 22.18 8.21 -17.99
N THR A 237 21.44 8.54 -19.06
CA THR A 237 21.99 8.57 -20.43
C THR A 237 22.26 9.96 -21.02
N ASN A 238 22.07 11.05 -20.29
CA ASN A 238 22.37 12.40 -20.80
C ASN A 238 23.49 13.10 -20.04
N THR A 239 24.67 12.50 -19.97
CA THR A 239 25.92 13.27 -19.77
C THR A 239 27.11 12.57 -20.40
N THR A 240 27.15 12.46 -21.72
CA THR A 240 28.43 12.37 -22.43
C THR A 240 28.30 12.92 -23.84
N GLN A 241 28.97 14.05 -24.07
CA GLN A 241 29.56 14.55 -25.33
C GLN A 241 29.25 16.03 -25.58
N SER A 242 30.14 16.89 -25.08
CA SER A 242 30.66 17.98 -25.90
C SER A 242 32.13 18.18 -25.54
N SER A 243 33.02 17.62 -26.37
CA SER A 243 34.43 18.02 -26.41
C SER A 243 34.58 18.96 -27.61
N PRO A 244 35.30 20.09 -27.49
CA PRO A 244 35.34 21.11 -28.53
C PRO A 244 36.29 20.67 -29.66
N ALA A 245 35.79 20.76 -30.90
CA ALA A 245 36.60 20.61 -32.10
C ALA A 245 37.53 21.83 -32.24
N ALA A 246 38.85 21.59 -32.19
CA ALA A 246 39.86 22.51 -32.66
C ALA A 246 40.17 22.18 -34.13
N HIS A 247 39.94 23.15 -35.02
CA HIS A 247 40.50 23.14 -36.38
C HIS A 247 41.20 24.47 -36.61
N THR A 248 42.51 24.39 -36.86
CA THR A 248 43.28 25.32 -37.68
C THR A 248 44.16 24.45 -38.57
#